data_AF-B2JW80-F1
#
_entry.id   AF-B2JW80-F1
#
_cell.length_a   1.000
_cell.length_b   1.000
_cell.length_c   1.000
_cell.angle_alpha   90.00
_cell.angle_beta   90.00
_cell.angle_gamma   90.00
#
_symmetry.space_group_name_H-M   'P 1'
#
loop_
_entity.id
_entity.type
_entity.pdbx_description
1 polymer ?
#
loop_
_entity_poly.entity_id
_entity_poly.type
_entity_poly.pdbx_seq_one_letter_code
_entity_poly.pdbx_strand_id
1 'polypeptide(L)'
;MSSSSARIRTRAFIRQSGRCYYCRCLMWNDIIGLTAMAKNFALPLRQVRYLQCTAEHLNPRMNGGSNSHRNIVAACRTCNARRHRAKAPRDPISHQRHVQNRMRRKKWHPAWVYESAICAVQGNCF
;
A
#
# COMPACT_ATOMS: atom_id res chain seq x y z
N MET A 1 13.14 6.44 20.13
CA MET A 1 14.13 5.84 19.20
C MET A 1 13.39 5.20 18.02
N SER A 2 13.47 5.76 16.81
CA SER A 2 12.78 5.16 15.65
C SER A 2 13.59 3.98 15.10
N SER A 3 13.02 2.78 15.22
CA SER A 3 13.57 1.57 14.62
C SER A 3 13.81 1.77 13.12
N SER A 4 14.86 1.15 12.59
CA SER A 4 15.27 1.27 11.17
C SER A 4 14.10 1.06 10.19
N SER A 5 13.16 0.18 10.55
CA SER A 5 11.94 -0.12 9.79
C SER A 5 10.94 1.04 9.72
N ALA A 6 10.75 1.81 10.80
CA ALA A 6 9.86 2.97 10.82
C ALA A 6 10.39 4.08 9.88
N ARG A 7 11.70 4.31 9.89
CA ARG A 7 12.37 5.30 9.04
C ARG A 7 12.26 4.95 7.56
N ILE A 8 12.47 3.69 7.21
CA ILE A 8 12.34 3.19 5.84
C ILE A 8 10.89 3.30 5.36
N ARG A 9 9.91 2.90 6.20
CA ARG A 9 8.49 3.03 5.90
C ARG A 9 8.11 4.47 5.60
N THR A 10 8.55 5.41 6.44
CA THR A 10 8.29 6.84 6.26
C THR A 10 8.91 7.39 4.97
N ARG A 11 10.16 7.05 4.67
CA ARG A 11 10.82 7.47 3.41
C ARG A 11 10.08 6.96 2.17
N ALA A 12 9.72 5.68 2.15
CA ALA A 12 8.99 5.10 1.03
C ALA A 12 7.58 5.70 0.89
N PHE A 13 6.91 5.97 2.01
CA PHE A 13 5.61 6.63 2.06
C PHE A 13 5.66 8.03 1.43
N ILE A 14 6.63 8.86 1.84
CA ILE A 14 6.81 10.23 1.30
C ILE A 14 7.10 10.18 -0.20
N ARG A 15 8.06 9.34 -0.63
CA ARG A 15 8.41 9.17 -2.05
C ARG A 15 7.23 8.76 -2.92
N GLN A 16 6.26 8.05 -2.36
CA GLN A 16 5.07 7.58 -3.07
C GLN A 16 3.85 8.48 -2.87
N SER A 17 4.03 9.68 -2.32
CA SER A 17 2.96 10.63 -2.01
C SER A 17 1.85 10.00 -1.17
N GLY A 18 2.23 9.14 -0.21
CA GLY A 18 1.31 8.40 0.65
C GLY A 18 0.48 7.32 -0.04
N ARG A 19 0.76 6.99 -1.32
CA ARG A 19 0.02 5.98 -2.09
C ARG A 19 0.67 4.62 -2.03
N CYS A 20 -0.15 3.58 -1.94
CA CYS A 20 0.29 2.19 -2.04
C CYS A 20 0.98 1.94 -3.38
N TYR A 21 2.10 1.21 -3.36
CA TYR A 21 2.83 0.80 -4.56
C TYR A 21 1.96 -0.03 -5.52
N TYR A 22 1.13 -0.93 -4.97
CA TYR A 22 0.32 -1.86 -5.78
C TYR A 22 -1.04 -1.28 -6.19
N CYS A 23 -1.89 -0.92 -5.22
CA CYS A 23 -3.27 -0.49 -5.51
C CYS A 23 -3.45 1.02 -5.72
N ARG A 24 -2.40 1.83 -5.52
CA ARG A 24 -2.40 3.30 -5.65
C ARG A 24 -3.34 4.07 -4.71
N CYS A 25 -4.06 3.38 -3.84
CA CYS A 25 -4.87 3.98 -2.78
C CYS A 25 -4.02 4.70 -1.74
N LEU A 26 -4.57 5.77 -1.16
CA LEU A 26 -3.97 6.48 -0.04
C LEU A 26 -3.82 5.54 1.17
N MET A 27 -2.75 5.77 1.93
CA MET A 27 -2.42 5.04 3.15
C MET A 27 -2.26 6.02 4.30
N TRP A 28 -2.26 5.50 5.52
CA TRP A 28 -1.84 6.24 6.70
C TRP A 28 -0.59 5.63 7.32
N ASN A 29 0.22 6.46 7.96
CA ASN A 29 1.33 6.08 8.84
C ASN A 29 1.29 6.98 10.07
N ASP A 30 2.36 6.98 10.87
CA ASP A 30 2.44 7.79 12.10
C ASP A 30 2.47 9.32 11.83
N ILE A 31 2.74 9.75 10.58
CA ILE A 31 2.72 11.18 10.20
C ILE A 31 1.28 11.67 10.01
N ILE A 32 0.48 10.93 9.21
CA ILE A 32 -0.92 11.32 8.95
C ILE A 32 -1.82 10.89 10.11
N GLY A 33 -1.59 9.70 10.67
CA GLY A 33 -2.41 9.13 11.74
C GLY A 33 -3.69 8.44 11.25
N LEU A 34 -4.07 7.37 11.95
CA LEU A 34 -5.29 6.60 11.67
C LEU A 34 -6.55 7.45 11.82
N THR A 35 -6.65 8.22 12.91
CA THR A 35 -7.84 9.01 13.25
C THR A 35 -8.06 10.16 12.27
N ALA A 36 -6.99 10.86 11.86
CA ALA A 36 -7.11 11.94 10.89
C ALA A 36 -7.57 11.43 9.52
N MET A 37 -7.01 10.31 9.06
CA MET A 37 -7.47 9.68 7.81
C MET A 37 -8.94 9.25 7.89
N ALA A 38 -9.35 8.63 8.99
CA ALA A 38 -10.75 8.25 9.22
C ALA A 38 -11.69 9.45 9.19
N LYS A 39 -11.31 10.56 9.84
CA LYS A 39 -12.09 11.80 9.82
C LYS A 39 -12.17 12.40 8.42
N ASN A 40 -11.04 12.51 7.71
CA ASN A 40 -10.98 13.15 6.39
C ASN A 40 -11.81 12.44 5.32
N PHE A 41 -11.99 11.12 5.44
CA PHE A 41 -12.77 10.32 4.48
C PHE A 41 -14.13 9.87 5.03
N ALA A 42 -14.51 10.31 6.23
CA ALA A 42 -15.72 9.87 6.93
C ALA A 42 -15.87 8.33 7.02
N LEU A 43 -14.75 7.64 7.31
CA LEU A 43 -14.72 6.18 7.37
C LEU A 43 -14.53 5.66 8.81
N PRO A 44 -15.18 4.55 9.18
CA PRO A 44 -14.87 3.83 10.41
C PRO A 44 -13.39 3.45 10.54
N LEU A 45 -12.83 3.62 11.73
CA LEU A 45 -11.42 3.26 12.03
C LEU A 45 -11.08 1.82 11.59
N ARG A 46 -12.03 0.88 11.74
CA ARG A 46 -11.87 -0.52 11.31
C ARG A 46 -11.59 -0.67 9.81
N GLN A 47 -12.18 0.19 8.98
CA GLN A 47 -11.96 0.18 7.53
C GLN A 47 -10.60 0.79 7.20
N VAL A 48 -10.26 1.92 7.82
CA VAL A 48 -9.00 2.61 7.58
C VAL A 48 -7.78 1.78 8.00
N ARG A 49 -7.90 0.91 9.01
CA ARG A 49 -6.84 -0.03 9.42
C ARG A 49 -6.31 -0.90 8.27
N TYR A 50 -7.13 -1.23 7.27
CA TYR A 50 -6.71 -2.00 6.10
C TYR A 50 -5.74 -1.26 5.17
N LEU A 51 -5.66 0.06 5.32
CA LEU A 51 -4.84 0.99 4.55
C LEU A 51 -3.59 1.47 5.31
N GLN A 52 -3.25 0.82 6.42
CA GLN A 52 -2.01 1.09 7.13
C GLN A 52 -0.81 0.90 6.20
N CYS A 53 0.07 1.90 6.16
CA CYS A 53 1.33 1.83 5.44
C CYS A 53 2.23 0.78 6.07
N THR A 54 2.81 -0.08 5.25
CA THR A 54 3.82 -1.07 5.61
C THR A 54 5.01 -0.95 4.66
N ALA A 55 6.19 -1.37 5.11
CA ALA A 55 7.36 -1.47 4.24
C ALA A 55 7.36 -2.84 3.56
N GLU A 56 7.57 -2.85 2.25
CA GLU A 56 7.61 -4.07 1.44
C GLU A 56 8.91 -4.15 0.65
N HIS A 57 9.58 -5.30 0.69
CA HIS A 57 10.80 -5.56 -0.07
C HIS A 57 10.41 -6.11 -1.44
N LEU A 58 10.88 -5.48 -2.52
CA LEU A 58 10.61 -5.91 -3.89
C LEU A 58 11.38 -7.22 -4.17
N ASN A 59 12.68 -7.23 -3.89
CA ASN A 59 13.52 -8.43 -3.92
C ASN A 59 13.77 -8.93 -2.50
N PRO A 60 13.47 -10.22 -2.21
CA PRO A 60 13.79 -10.82 -0.91
C PRO A 60 15.30 -10.74 -0.64
N ARG A 61 15.67 -10.52 0.63
CA ARG A 61 17.07 -10.46 1.06
C ARG A 61 17.87 -11.71 0.67
N MET A 62 17.21 -12.87 0.56
CA MET A 62 17.83 -14.15 0.19
C MET A 62 18.41 -14.17 -1.24
N ASN A 63 17.97 -13.30 -2.16
CA ASN A 63 18.49 -13.23 -3.53
C ASN A 63 19.48 -12.06 -3.72
N GLY A 64 20.20 -11.65 -2.67
CA GLY A 64 21.17 -10.53 -2.76
C GLY A 64 20.52 -9.14 -2.81
N GLY A 65 19.23 -9.02 -2.46
CA GLY A 65 18.51 -7.76 -2.44
C GLY A 65 19.08 -6.81 -1.39
N SER A 66 19.84 -5.79 -1.82
CA SER A 66 20.38 -4.77 -0.92
C SER A 66 19.25 -4.04 -0.15
N ASN A 67 19.55 -3.56 1.06
CA ASN A 67 18.69 -2.60 1.79
C ASN A 67 18.67 -1.20 1.11
N SER A 68 19.09 -1.11 -0.16
CA SER A 68 18.99 0.11 -0.93
C SER A 68 17.54 0.58 -0.91
N HIS A 69 17.35 1.89 -0.71
CA HIS A 69 16.02 2.49 -0.68
C HIS A 69 15.21 2.23 -1.96
N ARG A 70 15.88 1.82 -3.06
CA ARG A 70 15.23 1.42 -4.32
C ARG A 70 14.50 0.06 -4.22
N ASN A 71 14.92 -0.80 -3.30
CA ASN A 71 14.36 -2.15 -3.11
C ASN A 71 13.20 -2.19 -2.10
N ILE A 72 12.90 -1.08 -1.43
CA ILE A 72 11.83 -1.01 -0.42
C ILE A 72 10.78 0.00 -0.85
N VAL A 73 9.52 -0.43 -0.87
CA VAL A 73 8.36 0.38 -1.22
C VAL A 73 7.36 0.44 -0.07
N ALA A 74 6.48 1.43 -0.08
CA ALA A 74 5.35 1.48 0.83
C ALA A 74 4.14 0.75 0.20
N ALA A 75 3.62 -0.24 0.91
CA ALA A 75 2.42 -0.98 0.49
C ALA A 75 1.38 -0.94 1.60
N CYS A 76 0.10 -0.91 1.25
CA CYS A 76 -0.96 -0.99 2.25
C CYS A 76 -0.97 -2.40 2.85
N ARG A 77 -1.38 -2.50 4.12
CA ARG A 77 -1.46 -3.77 4.86
C ARG A 77 -2.18 -4.87 4.07
N THR A 78 -3.27 -4.52 3.36
CA THR A 78 -4.03 -5.48 2.56
C THR A 78 -3.23 -6.03 1.38
N CYS A 79 -2.56 -5.18 0.60
CA CYS A 79 -1.79 -5.64 -0.56
C CYS A 79 -0.59 -6.47 -0.09
N ASN A 80 0.12 -5.98 0.91
CA ASN A 80 1.29 -6.65 1.47
C ASN A 80 0.93 -8.04 2.02
N ALA A 81 -0.09 -8.12 2.89
CA ALA A 81 -0.54 -9.39 3.45
C ALA A 81 -1.01 -10.39 2.38
N ARG A 82 -1.66 -9.93 1.31
CA ARG A 82 -2.11 -10.81 0.22
C ARG A 82 -0.96 -11.32 -0.65
N ARG A 83 0.10 -10.53 -0.86
CA ARG A 83 1.29 -10.99 -1.58
C ARG A 83 1.98 -12.14 -0.85
N HIS A 84 2.12 -12.01 0.47
CA HIS A 84 2.81 -13.01 1.32
C HIS A 84 1.93 -14.18 1.77
N ARG A 85 0.62 -14.15 1.53
CA ARG A 85 -0.27 -15.29 1.82
C ARG A 85 -0.08 -16.45 0.84
N ALA A 86 0.42 -16.19 -0.36
CA ALA A 86 0.68 -17.24 -1.35
C ALA A 86 1.97 -18.00 -1.00
N LYS A 87 1.95 -19.35 -1.10
CA LYS A 87 3.13 -20.21 -0.85
C LYS A 87 4.35 -19.79 -1.68
N ALA A 88 4.12 -19.35 -2.91
CA ALA A 88 5.10 -18.67 -3.75
C ALA A 88 4.59 -17.24 -3.99
N PRO A 89 5.12 -16.23 -3.29
CA PRO A 89 4.77 -14.84 -3.53
C PRO A 89 5.07 -14.48 -4.98
N ARG A 90 4.12 -13.88 -5.68
CA ARG A 90 4.38 -13.33 -7.02
C ARG A 90 5.51 -12.32 -6.93
N ASP A 91 6.31 -12.24 -7.99
CA ASP A 91 7.24 -11.14 -8.15
C ASP A 91 6.48 -9.80 -8.07
N PRO A 92 7.13 -8.70 -7.65
CA PRO A 92 6.44 -7.45 -7.41
C PRO A 92 5.71 -6.88 -8.63
N ILE A 93 6.24 -7.09 -9.83
CA ILE A 93 5.68 -6.55 -11.07
C ILE A 93 4.42 -7.33 -11.45
N SER A 94 4.49 -8.67 -11.43
CA SER A 94 3.30 -9.51 -11.67
C SER A 94 2.25 -9.31 -10.59
N HIS A 95 2.64 -9.12 -9.32
CA HIS A 95 1.71 -8.78 -8.25
C HIS A 95 1.04 -7.42 -8.52
N GLN A 96 1.81 -6.40 -8.90
CA GLN A 96 1.27 -5.08 -9.23
C GLN A 96 0.26 -5.14 -10.37
N ARG A 97 0.59 -5.82 -11.48
CA ARG A 97 -0.33 -6.02 -12.61
C ARG A 97 -1.61 -6.74 -12.17
N HIS A 98 -1.47 -7.80 -11.38
CA HIS A 98 -2.63 -8.52 -10.83
C HIS A 98 -3.51 -7.63 -9.97
N VAL A 99 -2.92 -6.86 -9.05
CA VAL A 99 -3.64 -5.92 -8.19
C VAL A 99 -4.36 -4.87 -9.03
N GLN A 100 -3.66 -4.22 -9.97
CA GLN A 100 -4.25 -3.19 -10.84
C GLN A 100 -5.40 -3.74 -11.69
N ASN A 101 -5.25 -4.94 -12.27
CA ASN A 101 -6.33 -5.60 -13.02
C ASN A 101 -7.56 -5.85 -12.13
N ARG A 102 -7.35 -6.29 -10.88
CA ARG A 102 -8.44 -6.51 -9.91
C ARG A 102 -9.05 -5.21 -9.41
N MET A 103 -8.25 -4.14 -9.25
CA MET A 103 -8.71 -2.80 -8.89
C MET A 103 -9.63 -2.22 -9.96
N ARG A 104 -9.26 -2.30 -11.25
CA ARG A 104 -10.12 -1.83 -12.36
C ARG A 104 -11.48 -2.53 -12.40
N ARG A 105 -11.52 -3.79 -11.99
CA ARG A 105 -12.75 -4.59 -11.90
C ARG A 105 -13.50 -4.42 -10.58
N LYS A 106 -13.02 -3.56 -9.67
CA LYS A 106 -13.53 -3.41 -8.30
C LYS A 106 -13.56 -4.72 -7.47
N LYS A 107 -12.64 -5.65 -7.74
CA LYS A 107 -12.56 -7.00 -7.13
C LYS A 107 -11.33 -7.23 -6.23
N TRP A 108 -10.61 -6.18 -5.86
CA TRP A 108 -9.45 -6.26 -4.96
C TRP A 108 -9.82 -5.89 -3.52
N HIS A 109 -10.19 -4.65 -3.26
CA HIS A 109 -10.66 -4.18 -1.96
C HIS A 109 -12.18 -4.37 -1.78
N PRO A 110 -12.70 -4.20 -0.55
CA PRO A 110 -14.15 -4.09 -0.31
C PRO A 110 -14.75 -2.83 -0.96
N ALA A 111 -16.08 -2.81 -1.12
CA ALA A 111 -16.82 -1.76 -1.84
C ALA A 111 -16.50 -0.32 -1.36
N TRP A 112 -16.47 -0.10 -0.05
CA TRP A 112 -16.17 1.20 0.57
C TRP A 112 -14.87 1.86 0.09
N VAL A 113 -13.89 1.07 -0.36
CA VAL A 113 -12.62 1.60 -0.88
C VAL A 113 -12.79 2.27 -2.24
N TYR A 114 -13.75 1.82 -3.06
CA TYR A 114 -14.04 2.41 -4.37
C TYR A 114 -15.10 3.51 -4.31
N GLU A 115 -15.92 3.51 -3.26
CA GLU A 115 -16.92 4.55 -2.98
C GLU A 115 -16.31 5.77 -2.30
N SER A 116 -15.12 5.62 -1.71
CA SER A 116 -14.37 6.72 -1.09
C SER A 116 -13.32 7.30 -2.03
N ALA A 117 -12.96 8.57 -1.82
CA ALA A 117 -11.90 9.26 -2.56
C ALA A 117 -10.47 8.76 -2.24
N ILE A 118 -10.34 7.64 -1.51
CA ILE A 118 -9.06 7.08 -1.08
C ILE A 118 -8.26 6.50 -2.25
N CYS A 119 -8.94 5.82 -3.16
CA CYS A 119 -8.33 5.37 -4.39
C CYS A 119 -8.70 6.36 -5.47
N ALA A 120 -7.70 7.04 -6.01
CA ALA A 120 -7.90 7.68 -7.30
C ALA A 120 -8.15 6.53 -8.29
N VAL A 121 -9.42 6.29 -8.61
CA VAL A 121 -9.74 5.58 -9.84
C VAL A 121 -9.08 6.43 -10.91
N GLN A 122 -8.08 5.89 -11.60
CA GLN A 122 -7.58 6.51 -12.82
C GLN A 122 -8.75 6.50 -13.79
N GLY A 123 -9.49 7.60 -13.78
CA GLY A 123 -10.73 7.83 -14.48
C GLY A 123 -10.86 9.33 -14.65
N ASN A 124 -10.00 9.86 -15.51
CA ASN A 124 -10.32 10.92 -16.45
C ASN A 124 -9.45 10.62 -17.68
N CYS A 125 -10.01 9.79 -18.58
CA CYS A 125 -9.75 10.00 -19.99
C CYS A 125 -10.53 11.26 -20.34
N PHE A 126 -9.82 12.35 -20.62
CA PHE A 126 -10.26 13.42 -21.50
C PHE A 126 -9.19 13.56 -22.58
#